data_AF-A0A5B2VW84-F1
#
_entry.id   AF-A0A5B2VW84-F1
#
_cell.length_a   1.000
_cell.length_b   1.000
_cell.length_c   1.000
_cell.angle_alpha   90.00
_cell.angle_beta   90.00
_cell.angle_gamma   90.00
#
_symmetry.space_group_name_H-M   'P 1'
#
loop_
_entity.id
_entity.type
_entity.pdbx_description
1 polymer ?
#
loop_
_entity_poly.entity_id
_entity_poly.type
_entity_poly.pdbx_seq_one_letter_code
_entity_poly.pdbx_strand_id
1 'polypeptide(L)'
;MTLEERLNQTISELEEKNEVLEQEIEDVKRQYDLTRTAWQIHQPFTNDEFPQQMPYPRLEMRMNRVSPDDWYSIEWVYGLVYRHYGDVSGKILLFIPMSRTTSDGGSGEFSSRCPGGKLDLPFRDGHHIRADAMLLGLPAFIICREKNICQKIDLMTLDISHMRSEQTKH
;
A
#
# COMPACT_ATOMS: atom_id res chain seq x y z
N MET A 1 -51.50 22.98 -25.14
CA MET A 1 -50.32 23.08 -24.27
C MET A 1 -49.92 24.54 -24.18
N THR A 2 -50.05 25.15 -23.01
CA THR A 2 -49.72 26.56 -22.77
C THR A 2 -48.21 26.73 -22.55
N LEU A 3 -47.73 27.99 -22.62
CA LEU A 3 -46.33 28.30 -22.32
C LEU A 3 -45.96 27.94 -20.88
N GLU A 4 -46.92 28.12 -19.96
CA GLU A 4 -46.79 27.80 -18.53
C GLU A 4 -46.70 26.29 -18.29
N GLU A 5 -47.52 25.48 -18.99
CA GLU A 5 -47.44 24.02 -18.94
C GLU A 5 -46.09 23.51 -19.44
N ARG A 6 -45.54 24.09 -20.52
CA ARG A 6 -44.21 23.75 -21.03
C ARG A 6 -43.09 24.12 -20.05
N LEU A 7 -43.21 25.27 -19.39
CA LEU A 7 -42.22 25.73 -18.43
C LEU A 7 -42.20 24.83 -17.19
N ASN A 8 -43.38 24.52 -16.64
CA ASN A 8 -43.51 23.62 -15.48
C ASN A 8 -43.02 22.21 -15.79
N GLN A 9 -43.31 21.71 -16.99
CA GLN A 9 -42.76 20.42 -17.45
C GLN A 9 -41.23 20.45 -17.49
N THR A 10 -40.63 21.53 -18.03
CA THR A 10 -39.17 21.66 -18.11
C THR A 10 -38.53 21.75 -16.72
N ILE A 11 -39.16 22.47 -15.79
CA ILE A 11 -38.69 22.55 -14.39
C ILE A 11 -38.70 21.17 -13.74
N SER A 12 -39.81 20.45 -13.84
CA SER A 12 -39.94 19.10 -13.29
C SER A 12 -38.90 18.12 -13.86
N GLU A 13 -38.65 18.17 -15.17
CA GLU A 13 -37.63 17.33 -15.82
C GLU A 13 -36.20 17.68 -15.37
N LEU A 14 -35.93 18.96 -15.07
CA LEU A 14 -34.63 19.40 -14.57
C LEU A 14 -34.43 19.06 -13.10
N GLU A 15 -35.48 19.15 -12.28
CA GLU A 15 -35.45 18.75 -10.86
C GLU A 15 -35.17 17.25 -10.73
N GLU A 16 -35.85 16.41 -11.51
CA GLU A 16 -35.60 14.96 -11.53
C GLU A 16 -34.16 14.64 -11.97
N LYS A 17 -33.65 15.31 -13.00
CA LYS A 17 -32.25 15.13 -13.45
C LYS A 17 -31.25 15.57 -12.39
N ASN A 18 -31.52 16.67 -11.67
CA ASN A 18 -30.65 17.13 -10.61
C ASN A 18 -30.59 16.10 -9.46
N GLU A 19 -31.73 15.54 -9.05
CA GLU A 19 -31.79 14.51 -8.01
C GLU A 19 -30.98 13.27 -8.41
N VAL A 20 -31.13 12.80 -9.65
CA VAL A 20 -30.35 11.66 -10.17
C VAL A 20 -28.85 11.96 -10.18
N LEU A 21 -28.44 13.14 -10.66
CA LEU A 21 -27.02 13.52 -10.71
C LEU A 21 -26.42 13.68 -9.31
N GLU A 22 -27.18 14.22 -8.34
CA GLU A 22 -26.73 14.32 -6.96
C GLU A 22 -26.47 12.94 -6.35
N GLN A 23 -27.35 11.98 -6.60
CA GLN A 23 -27.19 10.60 -6.17
C GLN A 23 -25.96 9.93 -6.83
N GLU A 24 -25.78 10.09 -8.15
CA GLU A 24 -24.60 9.57 -8.85
C GLU A 24 -23.29 10.14 -8.30
N ILE A 25 -23.27 11.46 -7.99
CA ILE A 25 -22.11 12.11 -7.38
C ILE A 25 -21.82 11.52 -6.00
N GLU A 26 -22.84 11.26 -5.17
CA GLU A 26 -22.64 10.66 -3.85
C GLU A 26 -22.06 9.24 -3.96
N ASP A 27 -22.60 8.42 -4.85
CA ASP A 27 -22.14 7.04 -5.03
C ASP A 27 -20.71 7.00 -5.57
N VAL A 28 -20.36 7.88 -6.51
CA VAL A 28 -18.98 8.01 -7.01
C VAL A 28 -18.03 8.46 -5.89
N LYS A 29 -18.42 9.42 -5.05
CA LYS A 29 -17.62 9.84 -3.89
C LYS A 29 -17.38 8.69 -2.92
N ARG A 30 -18.43 7.92 -2.61
CA ARG A 30 -18.33 6.75 -1.73
C ARG A 30 -17.39 5.70 -2.30
N GLN A 31 -17.51 5.38 -3.58
CA GLN A 31 -16.60 4.43 -4.26
C GLN A 31 -15.16 4.94 -4.29
N TYR A 32 -14.96 6.24 -4.53
CA TYR A 32 -13.65 6.86 -4.49
C TYR A 32 -13.00 6.74 -3.10
N ASP A 33 -13.74 7.03 -2.02
CA ASP A 33 -13.22 6.94 -0.66
C ASP A 33 -12.88 5.49 -0.25
N LEU A 34 -13.73 4.54 -0.61
CA LEU A 34 -13.44 3.12 -0.39
C LEU A 34 -12.17 2.68 -1.14
N THR A 35 -12.04 3.07 -2.41
CA THR A 35 -10.86 2.73 -3.22
C THR A 35 -9.59 3.40 -2.67
N ARG A 36 -9.70 4.65 -2.21
CA ARG A 36 -8.59 5.43 -1.64
C ARG A 36 -8.03 4.81 -0.36
N THR A 37 -8.87 4.14 0.43
CA THR A 37 -8.49 3.54 1.72
C THR A 37 -8.30 2.03 1.67
N ALA A 38 -8.68 1.37 0.57
CA ALA A 38 -8.55 -0.08 0.39
C ALA A 38 -7.15 -0.62 0.66
N TRP A 39 -6.10 0.14 0.32
CA TRP A 39 -4.70 -0.28 0.56
C TRP A 39 -4.32 -0.38 2.04
N GLN A 40 -5.10 0.22 2.95
CA GLN A 40 -4.85 0.20 4.40
C GLN A 40 -5.43 -1.04 5.09
N ILE A 41 -6.26 -1.81 4.40
CA ILE A 41 -6.91 -2.99 4.94
C ILE A 41 -5.85 -4.08 5.19
N HIS A 42 -5.93 -4.75 6.35
CA HIS A 42 -5.05 -5.88 6.68
C HIS A 42 -5.21 -7.00 5.64
N GLN A 43 -4.08 -7.50 5.13
CA GLN A 43 -4.07 -8.49 4.06
C GLN A 43 -3.68 -9.85 4.64
N PRO A 44 -4.58 -10.85 4.66
CA PRO A 44 -4.20 -12.21 5.00
C PRO A 44 -3.32 -12.81 3.92
N PHE A 45 -2.31 -13.57 4.32
CA PHE A 45 -1.50 -14.35 3.38
C PHE A 45 -2.29 -15.58 2.95
N THR A 46 -2.28 -15.88 1.65
CA THR A 46 -2.84 -17.15 1.13
C THR A 46 -1.82 -18.29 1.26
N ASN A 47 -2.28 -19.54 1.10
CA ASN A 47 -1.46 -20.74 1.34
C ASN A 47 -0.27 -20.89 0.38
N ASP A 48 -0.29 -20.21 -0.77
CA ASP A 48 0.74 -20.31 -1.81
C ASP A 48 1.79 -19.19 -1.73
N GLU A 49 1.79 -18.41 -0.65
CA GLU A 49 2.69 -17.27 -0.54
C GLU A 49 4.10 -17.73 -0.14
N PHE A 50 5.04 -17.62 -1.08
CA PHE A 50 6.51 -17.58 -0.89
C PHE A 50 6.95 -16.94 0.46
N PRO A 51 6.28 -15.89 0.96
CA PRO A 51 6.48 -15.35 2.29
C PRO A 51 6.28 -16.23 3.53
N GLN A 52 5.69 -17.44 3.45
CA GLN A 52 5.38 -18.29 4.61
C GLN A 52 6.63 -18.85 5.33
N GLN A 53 7.76 -18.92 4.63
CA GLN A 53 9.02 -19.48 5.13
C GLN A 53 9.95 -18.44 5.78
N MET A 54 9.58 -17.15 5.71
CA MET A 54 10.35 -16.05 6.27
C MET A 54 10.14 -15.90 7.79
N PRO A 55 11.08 -15.29 8.53
CA PRO A 55 10.92 -15.07 9.96
C PRO A 55 9.71 -14.16 10.27
N TYR A 56 9.17 -14.34 11.48
CA TYR A 56 8.07 -13.55 12.04
C TYR A 56 8.34 -13.18 13.50
N PRO A 57 7.92 -11.99 13.97
CA PRO A 57 7.43 -10.87 13.15
C PRO A 57 8.55 -10.28 12.26
N ARG A 58 8.18 -9.61 11.17
CA ARG A 58 9.13 -8.92 10.29
C ARG A 58 8.52 -7.68 9.66
N LEU A 59 9.37 -6.79 9.17
CA LEU A 59 8.96 -5.70 8.29
C LEU A 59 9.09 -6.14 6.83
N GLU A 60 8.14 -5.72 6.00
CA GLU A 60 8.08 -6.08 4.59
C GLU A 60 7.77 -4.84 3.74
N MET A 61 8.55 -4.67 2.68
CA MET A 61 8.34 -3.68 1.63
C MET A 61 7.94 -4.41 0.35
N ARG A 62 6.70 -4.25 -0.10
CA ARG A 62 6.18 -4.90 -1.32
C ARG A 62 6.32 -3.96 -2.51
N MET A 63 6.95 -4.44 -3.57
CA MET A 63 7.08 -3.74 -4.84
C MET A 63 6.10 -4.34 -5.86
N ASN A 64 5.16 -3.53 -6.33
CA ASN A 64 4.17 -3.90 -7.32
C ASN A 64 4.24 -2.93 -8.50
N ARG A 65 4.08 -3.42 -9.73
CA ARG A 65 3.82 -2.53 -10.87
C ARG A 65 2.38 -2.03 -10.81
N VAL A 66 2.17 -0.77 -11.14
CA VAL A 66 0.82 -0.16 -11.19
C VAL A 66 0.12 -0.54 -12.50
N SER A 67 0.86 -0.58 -13.60
CA SER A 67 0.40 -1.02 -14.91
C SER A 67 1.00 -2.39 -15.26
N PRO A 68 0.22 -3.32 -15.84
CA PRO A 68 0.75 -4.60 -16.31
C PRO A 68 1.66 -4.47 -17.54
N ASP A 69 1.67 -3.32 -18.21
CA ASP A 69 2.37 -3.15 -19.49
C ASP A 69 3.78 -2.59 -19.33
N ASP A 70 4.12 -2.01 -18.18
CA ASP A 70 5.42 -1.38 -17.95
C ASP A 70 5.87 -1.36 -16.48
N TRP A 71 7.14 -1.02 -16.27
CA TRP A 71 7.75 -0.76 -14.95
C TRP A 71 7.99 0.74 -14.69
N TYR A 72 7.31 1.62 -15.44
CA TYR A 72 7.42 3.07 -15.24
C TYR A 72 6.81 3.47 -13.92
N SER A 73 5.62 2.96 -13.60
CA SER A 73 4.92 3.29 -12.38
C SER A 73 4.94 2.11 -11.42
N ILE A 74 5.62 2.31 -10.28
CA ILE A 74 5.78 1.30 -9.23
C ILE A 74 5.11 1.78 -7.96
N GLU A 75 4.36 0.89 -7.35
CA GLU A 75 3.83 1.03 -6.02
C GLU A 75 4.70 0.27 -5.01
N TRP A 76 5.00 0.95 -3.93
CA TRP A 76 5.66 0.40 -2.77
C TRP A 76 4.69 0.41 -1.59
N VAL A 77 4.48 -0.75 -0.97
CA VAL A 77 3.67 -0.88 0.24
C VAL A 77 4.53 -1.41 1.38
N TYR A 78 4.76 -0.57 2.37
CA TYR A 78 5.50 -0.88 3.58
C TYR A 78 4.54 -1.36 4.66
N GLY A 79 4.86 -2.45 5.35
CA GLY A 79 4.04 -2.93 6.46
C GLY A 79 4.71 -3.93 7.39
N LEU A 80 3.98 -4.26 8.46
CA LEU A 80 4.34 -5.27 9.44
C LEU A 80 3.72 -6.61 9.06
N VAL A 81 4.53 -7.65 9.04
CA VAL A 81 4.05 -9.03 8.92
C VAL A 81 4.08 -9.69 10.28
N TYR A 82 2.92 -10.14 10.74
CA TYR A 82 2.80 -10.81 12.03
C TYR A 82 1.82 -11.98 11.95
N ARG A 83 1.98 -12.91 12.89
CA ARG A 83 1.07 -14.05 13.04
C ARG A 83 -0.04 -13.66 14.00
N HIS A 84 -1.27 -13.63 13.50
CA HIS A 84 -2.48 -13.45 14.28
C HIS A 84 -2.92 -14.79 14.87
N TYR A 85 -3.29 -14.77 16.15
CA TYR A 85 -3.82 -15.93 16.86
C TYR A 85 -5.28 -15.63 17.23
N GLY A 86 -6.21 -16.12 16.42
CA GLY A 86 -7.66 -16.03 16.65
C GLY A 86 -8.29 -17.42 16.66
N ASP A 87 -9.25 -17.62 17.56
CA ASP A 87 -9.69 -18.94 18.08
C ASP A 87 -10.38 -19.90 17.09
N VAL A 88 -10.67 -19.52 15.84
CA VAL A 88 -11.61 -20.30 15.01
C VAL A 88 -10.96 -21.08 13.86
N SER A 89 -9.74 -20.79 13.41
CA SER A 89 -9.09 -21.63 12.39
C SER A 89 -7.63 -21.26 12.16
N GLY A 90 -6.76 -21.73 13.05
CA GLY A 90 -5.33 -21.79 12.79
C GLY A 90 -4.59 -20.45 12.75
N LYS A 91 -3.26 -20.57 12.57
CA LYS A 91 -2.31 -19.46 12.56
C LYS A 91 -2.50 -18.65 11.28
N ILE A 92 -3.23 -17.53 11.32
CA ILE A 92 -3.37 -16.64 10.17
C ILE A 92 -2.18 -15.69 10.15
N LEU A 93 -1.48 -15.63 9.03
CA LEU A 93 -0.45 -14.64 8.82
C LEU A 93 -1.07 -13.39 8.19
N LEU A 94 -0.77 -12.21 8.74
CA LEU A 94 -1.32 -10.94 8.30
C LEU A 94 -0.21 -9.96 7.92
N PHE A 95 -0.44 -9.21 6.86
CA PHE A 95 0.32 -8.01 6.52
C PHE A 95 -0.52 -6.79 6.91
N ILE A 96 0.02 -5.96 7.78
CA ILE A 96 -0.56 -4.68 8.19
C ILE A 96 0.17 -3.59 7.39
N PRO A 97 -0.49 -2.98 6.39
CA PRO A 97 0.07 -1.85 5.66
C PRO A 97 0.25 -0.66 6.60
N MET A 98 1.40 0.01 6.53
CA MET A 98 1.74 1.18 7.33
C MET A 98 2.02 2.41 6.46
N SER A 99 2.60 2.22 5.27
CA SER A 99 2.82 3.29 4.30
C SER A 99 2.66 2.78 2.88
N ARG A 100 2.31 3.70 1.99
CA ARG A 100 2.24 3.51 0.54
C ARG A 100 2.94 4.68 -0.14
N THR A 101 3.80 4.39 -1.09
CA THR A 101 4.38 5.41 -1.97
C THR A 101 4.43 4.89 -3.40
N THR A 102 4.20 5.79 -4.35
CA THR A 102 4.40 5.50 -5.77
C THR A 102 5.68 6.16 -6.25
N SER A 103 6.30 5.59 -7.27
CA SER A 103 7.44 6.18 -7.96
C SER A 103 7.28 5.99 -9.46
N ASP A 104 7.30 7.11 -10.18
CA ASP A 104 7.21 7.14 -11.64
C ASP A 104 8.58 7.46 -12.26
N GLY A 105 8.93 6.83 -13.38
CA GLY A 105 10.16 7.11 -14.14
C GLY A 105 10.99 5.88 -14.49
N GLY A 106 12.23 6.08 -14.95
CA GLY A 106 13.12 5.03 -15.43
C GLY A 106 13.00 4.77 -16.94
N SER A 107 13.39 3.57 -17.38
CA SER A 107 13.31 3.15 -18.80
C SER A 107 12.05 2.35 -19.14
N GLY A 108 11.16 2.15 -18.17
CA GLY A 108 10.00 1.24 -18.29
C GLY A 108 10.35 -0.24 -18.16
N GLU A 109 11.63 -0.58 -18.06
CA GLU A 109 12.10 -1.96 -17.85
C GLU A 109 12.31 -2.28 -16.36
N PHE A 110 12.08 -3.53 -15.97
CA PHE A 110 12.33 -4.02 -14.62
C PHE A 110 13.78 -3.79 -14.14
N SER A 111 14.75 -3.93 -15.06
CA SER A 111 16.18 -3.73 -14.81
C SER A 111 16.50 -2.36 -14.19
N SER A 112 15.74 -1.33 -14.56
CA SER A 112 15.88 0.03 -14.01
C SER A 112 15.56 0.12 -12.52
N ARG A 113 14.83 -0.85 -11.96
CA ARG A 113 14.47 -0.96 -10.54
C ARG A 113 15.40 -1.89 -9.76
N CYS A 114 16.34 -2.53 -10.46
CA CYS A 114 17.34 -3.43 -9.88
C CYS A 114 18.78 -3.05 -10.27
N PRO A 115 19.23 -1.79 -10.07
CA PRO A 115 20.59 -1.42 -10.42
C PRO A 115 21.60 -2.29 -9.65
N GLY A 116 22.49 -2.97 -10.37
CA GLY A 116 23.47 -3.88 -9.77
C GLY A 116 22.86 -5.17 -9.19
N GLY A 117 21.66 -5.56 -9.62
CA GLY A 117 21.01 -6.82 -9.24
C GLY A 117 20.31 -6.80 -7.87
N LYS A 118 20.16 -5.62 -7.26
CA LYS A 118 19.43 -5.43 -6.01
C LYS A 118 18.24 -4.50 -6.22
N LEU A 119 17.10 -4.82 -5.62
CA LEU A 119 15.95 -3.93 -5.62
C LEU A 119 16.32 -2.64 -4.89
N ASP A 120 16.11 -1.51 -5.56
CA ASP A 120 16.26 -0.20 -4.94
C ASP A 120 15.07 0.08 -4.02
N LEU A 121 15.28 0.88 -2.97
CA LEU A 121 14.22 1.27 -2.04
C LEU A 121 13.75 2.69 -2.34
N PRO A 122 12.44 2.98 -2.21
CA PRO A 122 11.97 4.36 -2.27
C PRO A 122 12.63 5.17 -1.15
N PHE A 123 13.05 6.41 -1.43
CA PHE A 123 13.86 7.20 -0.50
C PHE A 123 13.24 7.28 0.91
N ARG A 124 12.00 7.79 1.03
CA ARG A 124 11.34 8.00 2.33
C ARG A 124 11.04 6.68 3.03
N ASP A 125 10.26 5.80 2.40
CA ASP A 125 9.79 4.57 3.03
C ASP A 125 10.96 3.58 3.26
N GLY A 126 12.01 3.67 2.45
CA GLY A 126 13.28 2.98 2.66
C GLY A 126 14.05 3.45 3.88
N HIS A 127 13.97 4.72 4.28
CA HIS A 127 14.51 5.18 5.56
C HIS A 127 13.65 4.69 6.73
N HIS A 128 12.31 4.79 6.62
CA HIS A 128 11.40 4.34 7.67
C HIS A 128 11.57 2.86 8.01
N ILE A 129 11.52 1.98 7.00
CA ILE A 129 11.66 0.54 7.26
C ILE A 129 13.00 0.19 7.92
N ARG A 130 14.09 0.88 7.58
CA ARG A 130 15.40 0.67 8.22
C ARG A 130 15.40 1.15 9.67
N ALA A 131 14.90 2.35 9.93
CA ALA A 131 14.80 2.90 11.28
C ALA A 131 13.91 2.04 12.18
N ASP A 132 12.72 1.65 11.69
CA ASP A 132 11.77 0.81 12.42
C ASP A 132 12.34 -0.58 12.67
N ALA A 133 13.04 -1.18 11.69
CA ALA A 133 13.70 -2.48 11.86
C ALA A 133 14.72 -2.46 13.00
N MET A 134 15.53 -1.41 13.08
CA MET A 134 16.53 -1.26 14.14
C MET A 134 15.91 -0.95 15.50
N LEU A 135 14.89 -0.09 15.52
CA LEU A 135 14.20 0.31 16.75
C LEU A 135 13.48 -0.89 17.37
N LEU A 136 12.75 -1.65 16.56
CA LEU A 136 11.94 -2.79 16.98
C LEU A 136 12.74 -4.11 17.06
N GLY A 137 13.98 -4.14 16.55
CA GLY A 137 14.79 -5.35 16.48
C GLY A 137 14.22 -6.41 15.53
N LEU A 138 13.54 -5.98 14.46
CA LEU A 138 12.87 -6.86 13.51
C LEU A 138 13.68 -7.03 12.23
N PRO A 139 13.67 -8.22 11.61
CA PRO A 139 14.24 -8.37 10.27
C PRO A 139 13.35 -7.63 9.25
N ALA A 140 13.97 -7.08 8.21
CA ALA A 140 13.29 -6.33 7.17
C ALA A 140 13.61 -6.88 5.78
N PHE A 141 12.61 -6.92 4.90
CA PHE A 141 12.72 -7.51 3.56
C PHE A 141 12.02 -6.66 2.49
N ILE A 142 12.53 -6.75 1.26
CA ILE A 142 11.91 -6.25 0.04
C ILE A 142 11.40 -7.44 -0.77
N ILE A 143 10.15 -7.39 -1.20
CA ILE A 143 9.49 -8.45 -1.94
C ILE A 143 8.98 -7.91 -3.28
N CYS A 144 9.36 -8.55 -4.38
CA CYS A 144 8.73 -8.38 -5.68
C CYS A 144 8.16 -9.73 -6.11
N ARG A 145 6.84 -9.91 -5.94
CA ARG A 145 6.17 -11.20 -6.18
C ARG A 145 6.26 -11.63 -7.63
N GLU A 146 6.01 -10.71 -8.56
CA GLU A 146 5.99 -11.00 -10.00
C GLU A 146 7.33 -11.52 -10.51
N LYS A 147 8.44 -11.06 -9.92
CA LYS A 147 9.78 -11.53 -10.27
C LYS A 147 10.32 -12.59 -9.31
N ASN A 148 9.50 -13.04 -8.37
CA ASN A 148 9.87 -14.00 -7.33
C ASN A 148 11.14 -13.60 -6.56
N ILE A 149 11.27 -12.32 -6.22
CA ILE A 149 12.42 -11.79 -5.49
C ILE A 149 12.04 -11.56 -4.03
N CYS A 150 12.90 -12.05 -3.14
CA CYS A 150 12.95 -11.63 -1.73
C CYS A 150 14.38 -11.25 -1.38
N GLN A 151 14.54 -10.00 -0.96
CA GLN A 151 15.83 -9.43 -0.59
C GLN A 151 15.78 -8.97 0.86
N LYS A 152 16.69 -9.46 1.70
CA LYS A 152 16.86 -8.92 3.05
C LYS A 152 17.43 -7.50 2.96
N ILE A 153 16.85 -6.57 3.71
CA ILE A 153 17.34 -5.20 3.82
C ILE A 153 18.53 -5.21 4.77
N ASP A 154 19.66 -4.69 4.30
CA ASP A 154 20.82 -4.47 5.14
C ASP A 154 20.59 -3.25 6.04
N LEU A 155 20.87 -3.43 7.32
CA LEU A 155 20.69 -2.43 8.37
C LEU A 155 22.04 -1.81 8.78
N MET A 156 23.18 -2.18 8.18
CA MET A 156 24.51 -1.75 8.66
C MET A 156 24.84 -0.25 8.51
N THR A 157 23.91 0.60 8.06
CA THR A 157 24.21 1.99 7.63
C THR A 157 23.53 3.12 8.41
N LEU A 158 22.67 2.84 9.39
CA LEU A 158 22.03 3.88 10.21
C LEU A 158 22.47 3.75 11.67
N ASP A 159 23.38 4.62 12.11
CA ASP A 159 23.70 4.75 13.54
C ASP A 159 22.57 5.48 14.25
N ILE A 160 21.64 4.71 14.85
CA ILE A 160 20.53 5.24 15.65
C ILE A 160 20.80 5.20 17.17
N SER A 161 22.06 4.96 17.59
CA SER A 161 22.42 4.83 19.00
C SER A 161 22.01 6.04 19.85
N HIS A 162 21.93 7.23 19.23
CA HIS A 162 21.46 8.46 19.88
C HIS A 162 19.95 8.46 20.22
N MET A 163 19.09 7.79 19.44
CA MET A 163 17.63 7.82 19.65
C MET A 163 17.17 7.02 20.88
N ARG A 164 17.95 6.02 21.32
CA ARG A 164 17.61 5.21 22.51
C ARG A 164 17.85 5.95 23.83
N SER A 165 18.65 7.03 23.83
CA SER A 165 19.03 7.74 25.05
C SER A 165 17.97 8.73 25.57
N GLU A 166 17.02 9.14 24.72
CA GLU A 166 16.03 10.16 25.07
C GLU A 166 14.70 9.59 25.61
N GLN A 167 14.39 8.31 25.36
CA GLN A 167 13.12 7.71 25.81
C GLN A 167 13.12 7.23 27.27
N THR A 168 14.25 7.25 27.98
CA THR A 168 14.35 6.90 29.41
C THR A 168 14.22 8.08 30.37
N LYS A 169 13.83 9.26 29.89
CA LYS A 169 13.61 10.45 30.71
C LYS A 169 12.15 10.91 30.67
N HIS A 170 11.22 10.10 31.15
CA HIS A 170 9.94 10.57 31.71
C HIS A 170 9.41 9.58 32.75
#